data_AF-A0A1S1BK70-F1
#
_entry.id   AF-A0A1S1BK70-F1
#
_cell.length_a   1.000
_cell.length_b   1.000
_cell.length_c   1.000
_cell.angle_alpha   90.00
_cell.angle_beta   90.00
_cell.angle_gamma   90.00
#
_symmetry.space_group_name_H-M   'P 1'
#
loop_
_entity.id
_entity.type
_entity.pdbx_description
1 polymer ?
#
loop_
_entity_poly.entity_id
_entity_poly.type
_entity_poly.pdbx_seq_one_letter_code
_entity_poly.pdbx_strand_id
1 'polypeptide(L)'
;MTHRRPLPPQAESGLRSTQAELDEFIENTNLIISALGVSAFQPKATSSKSRTSTNTASASARPSDDEEPIFELTVLSQGVQGLGQRTTSGFLVLEGSTLRPELRPSAPRGVHATRERYADQIQDNTLTSDLEFTSPSAAAAFLVGGAANGRTMWHLQDEPSTTLAAWEDREGDEADQQAVLPEPPETP
;
A
#
# COMPACT_ATOMS: atom_id res chain seq x y z
N MET A 1 36.44 -49.18 10.13
CA MET A 1 35.37 -48.18 10.36
C MET A 1 35.86 -46.81 9.93
N THR A 2 35.38 -46.28 8.82
CA THR A 2 35.77 -44.94 8.33
C THR A 2 34.69 -43.97 8.78
N HIS A 3 34.97 -43.17 9.81
CA HIS A 3 34.03 -42.20 10.37
C HIS A 3 33.79 -41.06 9.37
N ARG A 4 32.49 -40.80 9.10
CA ARG A 4 32.01 -39.59 8.42
C ARG A 4 32.49 -38.35 9.17
N ARG A 5 33.10 -37.40 8.45
CA ARG A 5 33.38 -36.05 8.95
C ARG A 5 32.07 -35.23 8.86
N PRO A 6 31.57 -34.62 9.95
CA PRO A 6 30.40 -33.75 9.89
C PRO A 6 30.76 -32.40 9.24
N LEU A 7 29.83 -31.86 8.44
CA LEU A 7 29.93 -30.51 7.83
C LEU A 7 29.82 -29.44 8.94
N PRO A 8 30.59 -28.34 8.89
CA PRO A 8 30.48 -27.28 9.90
C PRO A 8 29.20 -26.44 9.72
N PRO A 9 28.52 -26.04 10.82
CA PRO A 9 27.39 -25.11 10.78
C PRO A 9 27.93 -23.67 10.73
N GLN A 10 28.00 -23.06 9.54
CA GLN A 10 28.49 -21.68 9.37
C GLN A 10 27.55 -20.78 8.54
N ALA A 11 26.34 -21.23 8.21
CA ALA A 11 25.40 -20.41 7.41
C ALA A 11 24.30 -19.72 8.24
N GLU A 12 24.16 -20.03 9.54
CA GLU A 12 23.01 -19.56 10.33
C GLU A 12 23.30 -18.30 11.17
N SER A 13 24.58 -18.00 11.44
CA SER A 13 24.97 -16.86 12.30
C SER A 13 24.84 -15.50 11.61
N GLY A 14 25.06 -15.42 10.28
CA GLY A 14 24.97 -14.16 9.54
C GLY A 14 23.55 -13.59 9.48
N LEU A 15 22.56 -14.45 9.20
CA LEU A 15 21.17 -14.03 9.06
C LEU A 15 20.54 -13.56 10.39
N ARG A 16 20.91 -14.17 11.52
CA ARG A 16 20.45 -13.72 12.84
C ARG A 16 21.09 -12.39 13.27
N SER A 17 22.36 -12.16 12.92
CA SER A 17 23.04 -10.89 13.21
C SER A 17 22.39 -9.74 12.44
N THR A 18 22.05 -9.96 11.16
CA THR A 18 21.36 -8.93 10.35
C THR A 18 19.92 -8.70 10.82
N GLN A 19 19.19 -9.74 11.26
CA GLN A 19 17.86 -9.54 11.83
C GLN A 19 17.91 -8.73 13.14
N ALA A 20 18.87 -9.01 14.02
CA ALA A 20 19.05 -8.24 15.25
C ALA A 20 19.44 -6.78 14.98
N GLU A 21 20.28 -6.54 13.97
CA GLU A 21 20.68 -5.19 13.55
C GLU A 21 19.51 -4.39 12.95
N LEU A 22 18.63 -5.06 12.18
CA LEU A 22 17.41 -4.44 11.65
C LEU A 22 16.38 -4.17 12.75
N ASP A 23 16.22 -5.08 13.71
CA ASP A 23 15.31 -4.90 14.85
C ASP A 23 15.77 -3.71 15.73
N GLU A 24 17.08 -3.59 16.01
CA GLU A 24 17.66 -2.46 16.75
C GLU A 24 17.49 -1.12 16.00
N PHE A 25 17.65 -1.13 14.67
CA PHE A 25 17.40 0.04 13.84
C PHE A 25 15.93 0.49 13.91
N ILE A 26 14.99 -0.46 13.89
CA ILE A 26 13.55 -0.17 13.99
C ILE A 26 13.21 0.39 15.38
N GLU A 27 13.77 -0.16 16.45
CA GLU A 27 13.57 0.37 17.81
C GLU A 27 14.08 1.80 17.95
N ASN A 28 15.28 2.09 17.44
CA ASN A 28 15.83 3.44 17.46
C ASN A 28 15.00 4.42 16.60
N THR A 29 14.53 3.98 15.44
CA THR A 29 13.66 4.79 14.57
C THR A 29 12.31 5.09 15.24
N ASN A 30 11.70 4.10 15.88
CA ASN A 30 10.44 4.26 16.62
C ASN A 30 10.58 5.23 17.81
N LEU A 31 11.74 5.24 18.48
CA LEU A 31 12.03 6.20 19.55
C LEU A 31 12.05 7.64 19.02
N ILE A 32 12.69 7.87 17.86
CA ILE A 32 12.77 9.19 17.21
C ILE A 32 11.38 9.63 16.74
N ILE A 33 10.60 8.76 16.10
CA ILE A 33 9.23 9.04 15.65
C ILE A 33 8.32 9.40 16.84
N SER A 34 8.45 8.68 17.95
CA SER A 34 7.69 8.94 19.18
C SER A 34 8.06 10.29 19.81
N ALA A 35 9.34 10.68 19.77
CA ALA A 35 9.79 11.99 20.25
C ALA A 35 9.28 13.16 19.38
N LEU A 36 9.00 12.92 18.10
CA LEU A 36 8.42 13.88 17.16
C LEU A 36 6.88 14.01 17.29
N GLY A 37 6.24 13.28 18.22
CA GLY A 37 4.81 13.40 18.50
C GLY A 37 3.88 12.76 17.46
N VAL A 38 4.41 12.03 16.48
CA VAL A 38 3.62 11.24 15.54
C VAL A 38 3.28 9.91 16.20
N SER A 39 2.09 9.83 16.78
CA SER A 39 1.55 8.58 17.34
C SER A 39 1.19 7.62 16.21
N ALA A 40 2.17 6.88 15.71
CA ALA A 40 1.88 5.62 15.02
C ALA A 40 1.30 4.65 16.06
N PHE A 41 0.21 3.98 15.72
CA PHE A 41 -0.53 2.98 16.52
C PHE A 41 -1.59 3.51 17.50
N GLN A 42 -2.85 3.50 17.05
CA GLN A 42 -3.96 3.04 17.89
C GLN A 42 -4.87 2.10 17.09
N PRO A 43 -5.11 0.85 17.54
CA PRO A 43 -6.17 0.02 17.00
C PRO A 43 -7.50 0.54 17.53
N LYS A 44 -8.39 0.99 16.66
CA LYS A 44 -9.75 1.39 17.04
C LYS A 44 -10.74 0.40 16.44
N ALA A 45 -11.44 -0.29 17.34
CA ALA A 45 -12.48 -1.24 17.06
C ALA A 45 -13.61 -0.65 16.19
N THR A 46 -14.20 -1.55 15.44
CA THR A 46 -15.55 -1.55 14.85
C THR A 46 -16.49 -0.40 15.27
N SER A 47 -17.00 0.35 14.30
CA SER A 47 -18.38 0.86 14.33
C SER A 47 -18.90 1.17 12.92
N SER A 48 -19.73 0.23 12.49
CA SER A 48 -20.83 0.30 11.53
C SER A 48 -21.46 1.69 11.29
N LYS A 49 -21.72 1.95 9.99
CA LYS A 49 -22.89 2.64 9.39
C LYS A 49 -22.84 4.17 9.24
N SER A 50 -22.67 4.60 7.99
CA SER A 50 -23.70 5.25 7.18
C SER A 50 -23.04 6.21 6.18
N ARG A 51 -23.26 5.98 4.88
CA ARG A 51 -23.75 7.02 3.94
C ARG A 51 -24.04 6.38 2.58
N THR A 52 -25.34 6.10 2.41
CA THR A 52 -26.17 6.28 1.22
C THR A 52 -25.47 6.43 -0.13
N SER A 53 -25.73 5.45 -0.99
CA SER A 53 -25.67 5.54 -2.44
C SER A 53 -26.57 6.64 -2.97
N THR A 54 -26.04 7.50 -3.84
CA THR A 54 -26.84 8.17 -4.87
C THR A 54 -26.09 8.06 -6.20
N ASN A 55 -26.60 7.16 -7.05
CA ASN A 55 -26.32 7.16 -8.47
C ASN A 55 -26.86 8.47 -9.08
N THR A 56 -25.97 9.24 -9.69
CA THR A 56 -26.34 10.12 -10.81
C THR A 56 -25.21 10.08 -11.82
N ALA A 57 -25.47 9.39 -12.93
CA ALA A 57 -24.70 9.56 -14.15
C ALA A 57 -24.99 10.97 -14.70
N SER A 58 -23.98 11.82 -14.76
CA SER A 58 -23.88 12.89 -15.75
C SER A 58 -22.45 13.43 -15.81
N ALA A 59 -22.02 13.65 -17.03
CA ALA A 59 -20.68 14.02 -17.47
C ALA A 59 -20.08 15.27 -16.81
N SER A 60 -18.74 15.26 -16.77
CA SER A 60 -17.83 16.39 -16.54
C SER A 60 -18.13 17.26 -15.32
N ALA A 61 -17.58 16.83 -14.19
CA ALA A 61 -17.14 17.76 -13.16
C ALA A 61 -15.64 17.56 -13.01
N ARG A 62 -14.88 18.64 -13.23
CA ARG A 62 -13.50 18.79 -12.76
C ARG A 62 -13.43 18.24 -11.32
N PRO A 63 -12.47 17.36 -10.97
CA PRO A 63 -12.31 16.98 -9.58
C PRO A 63 -12.09 18.26 -8.77
N SER A 64 -12.86 18.40 -7.70
CA SER A 64 -12.54 19.28 -6.58
C SER A 64 -11.09 18.96 -6.14
N ASP A 65 -10.25 19.96 -5.91
CA ASP A 65 -8.85 19.82 -5.47
C ASP A 65 -8.66 19.04 -4.14
N ASP A 66 -9.74 18.62 -3.48
CA ASP A 66 -9.74 17.96 -2.17
C ASP A 66 -10.01 16.44 -2.22
N GLU A 67 -10.32 15.84 -3.37
CA GLU A 67 -10.53 14.39 -3.49
C GLU A 67 -9.28 13.69 -4.05
N GLU A 68 -8.67 12.80 -3.26
CA GLU A 68 -7.57 11.94 -3.70
C GLU A 68 -8.01 11.13 -4.94
N PRO A 69 -7.17 11.00 -5.98
CA PRO A 69 -7.55 10.26 -7.19
C PRO A 69 -7.68 8.75 -6.93
N ILE A 70 -8.53 8.10 -7.72
CA ILE A 70 -8.63 6.64 -7.74
C ILE A 70 -7.60 6.07 -8.72
N PHE A 71 -6.94 5.01 -8.27
CA PHE A 71 -6.00 4.21 -9.03
C PHE A 71 -6.58 2.82 -9.31
N GLU A 72 -6.28 2.29 -10.48
CA GLU A 72 -6.61 0.94 -10.90
C GLU A 72 -5.35 0.09 -11.07
N LEU A 73 -5.43 -1.17 -10.66
CA LEU A 73 -4.44 -2.21 -10.96
C LEU A 73 -5.15 -3.36 -11.66
N THR A 74 -4.70 -3.66 -12.88
CA THR A 74 -5.27 -4.74 -13.69
C THR A 74 -4.17 -5.66 -14.21
N VAL A 75 -4.30 -6.95 -13.93
CA VAL A 75 -3.43 -8.01 -14.47
C VAL A 75 -4.33 -9.09 -15.08
N LEU A 76 -4.72 -8.87 -16.34
CA LEU A 76 -5.68 -9.72 -17.06
C LEU A 76 -5.28 -11.20 -17.09
N SER A 77 -3.99 -11.49 -17.27
CA SER A 77 -3.48 -12.87 -17.29
C SER A 77 -3.61 -13.61 -15.97
N GLN A 78 -3.90 -12.89 -14.88
CA GLN A 78 -4.06 -13.44 -13.53
C GLN A 78 -5.48 -13.25 -12.99
N GLY A 79 -6.39 -12.68 -13.79
CA GLY A 79 -7.75 -12.34 -13.36
C GLY A 79 -7.78 -11.32 -12.22
N VAL A 80 -6.77 -10.46 -12.10
CA VAL A 80 -6.67 -9.46 -11.04
C VAL A 80 -7.17 -8.13 -11.57
N GLN A 81 -8.07 -7.50 -10.82
CA GLN A 81 -8.50 -6.13 -11.06
C GLN A 81 -8.88 -5.51 -9.72
N GLY A 82 -8.34 -4.35 -9.40
CA GLY A 82 -8.69 -3.66 -8.15
C GLY A 82 -8.62 -2.16 -8.31
N LEU A 83 -9.42 -1.47 -7.50
CA LEU A 83 -9.38 -0.03 -7.34
C LEU A 83 -8.79 0.31 -5.97
N GLY A 84 -8.10 1.42 -5.89
CA GLY A 84 -7.56 1.91 -4.63
C GLY A 84 -7.21 3.39 -4.65
N GLN A 85 -6.94 3.92 -3.47
CA GLN A 85 -6.71 5.34 -3.23
C GLN A 85 -5.60 5.48 -2.18
N ARG A 86 -4.76 6.52 -2.27
CA ARG A 86 -3.84 6.81 -1.17
C ARG A 86 -4.64 7.28 0.05
N THR A 87 -4.13 6.97 1.22
CA THR A 87 -4.61 7.55 2.47
C THR A 87 -3.43 8.16 3.21
N THR A 88 -3.69 9.01 4.19
CA THR A 88 -2.64 9.54 5.07
C THR A 88 -1.84 8.43 5.77
N SER A 89 -2.41 7.24 5.92
CA SER A 89 -1.79 6.10 6.61
C SER A 89 -1.24 5.03 5.67
N GLY A 90 -1.43 5.16 4.36
CA GLY A 90 -0.99 4.17 3.37
C GLY A 90 -1.84 4.15 2.11
N PHE A 91 -2.55 3.04 1.89
CA PHE A 91 -3.29 2.81 0.66
C PHE A 91 -4.54 1.95 0.91
N LEU A 92 -5.70 2.48 0.53
CA LEU A 92 -6.98 1.80 0.64
C LEU A 92 -7.27 1.04 -0.64
N VAL A 93 -7.57 -0.26 -0.54
CA VAL A 93 -8.11 -1.07 -1.63
C VAL A 93 -9.62 -1.15 -1.46
N LEU A 94 -10.36 -0.82 -2.51
CA LEU A 94 -11.81 -0.71 -2.45
C LEU A 94 -12.49 -2.07 -2.59
N GLU A 95 -13.65 -2.19 -1.95
CA GLU A 95 -14.61 -3.29 -2.11
C GLU A 95 -14.85 -3.60 -3.61
N GLY A 96 -15.07 -4.88 -3.92
CA GLY A 96 -15.27 -5.35 -5.29
C GLY A 96 -13.98 -5.64 -6.04
N SER A 97 -12.81 -5.33 -5.47
CA SER A 97 -11.51 -5.70 -6.04
C SER A 97 -11.37 -7.23 -6.14
N THR A 98 -11.04 -7.72 -7.34
CA THR A 98 -10.78 -9.13 -7.64
C THR A 98 -9.30 -9.44 -7.50
N LEU A 99 -9.02 -10.48 -6.71
CA LEU A 99 -7.68 -10.92 -6.38
C LEU A 99 -7.33 -12.19 -7.12
N ARG A 100 -6.03 -12.45 -7.25
CA ARG A 100 -5.54 -13.75 -7.69
C ARG A 100 -6.00 -14.82 -6.69
N PRO A 101 -6.56 -15.96 -7.12
CA PRO A 101 -7.05 -17.00 -6.21
C PRO A 101 -5.94 -17.62 -5.36
N GLU A 102 -4.83 -17.98 -6.01
CA GLU A 102 -3.71 -18.67 -5.38
C GLU A 102 -2.51 -17.73 -5.21
N LEU A 103 -1.82 -17.87 -4.09
CA LEU A 103 -0.54 -17.19 -3.89
C LEU A 103 0.56 -17.85 -4.69
N ARG A 104 1.49 -17.05 -5.19
CA ARG A 104 2.69 -17.55 -5.87
C ARG A 104 3.54 -18.34 -4.87
N PRO A 105 4.21 -19.43 -5.29
CA PRO A 105 5.15 -20.14 -4.42
C PRO A 105 6.27 -19.26 -3.85
N SER A 106 6.62 -18.19 -4.58
CA SER A 106 7.61 -17.19 -4.19
C SER A 106 7.01 -15.99 -3.45
N ALA A 107 5.77 -16.06 -2.99
CA ALA A 107 5.13 -14.94 -2.31
C ALA A 107 5.84 -14.66 -0.96
N PRO A 108 6.14 -13.38 -0.64
CA PRO A 108 6.70 -13.02 0.65
C PRO A 108 5.78 -13.43 1.81
N ARG A 109 6.35 -13.73 2.98
CA ARG A 109 5.58 -14.10 4.19
C ARG A 109 4.50 -13.07 4.55
N GLY A 110 4.77 -11.78 4.34
CA GLY A 110 3.80 -10.71 4.57
C GLY A 110 2.54 -10.82 3.70
N VAL A 111 2.65 -11.35 2.47
CA VAL A 111 1.49 -11.57 1.58
C VAL A 111 0.64 -12.72 2.11
N HIS A 112 1.27 -13.81 2.55
CA HIS A 112 0.57 -14.93 3.21
C HIS A 112 -0.18 -14.47 4.46
N ALA A 113 0.52 -13.77 5.36
CA ALA A 113 -0.07 -13.27 6.60
C ALA A 113 -1.26 -12.33 6.34
N THR A 114 -1.14 -11.44 5.35
CA THR A 114 -2.22 -10.50 5.02
C THR A 114 -3.42 -11.20 4.38
N ARG A 115 -3.18 -12.22 3.55
CA ARG A 115 -4.24 -13.05 2.95
C ARG A 115 -4.99 -13.91 3.97
N GLU A 116 -4.28 -14.43 4.98
CA GLU A 116 -4.89 -15.13 6.09
C GLU A 116 -5.67 -14.17 6.99
N ARG A 117 -5.07 -13.03 7.35
CA ARG A 117 -5.71 -11.99 8.18
C ARG A 117 -7.03 -11.51 7.59
N TYR A 118 -7.10 -11.37 6.27
CA TYR A 118 -8.27 -10.85 5.58
C TYR A 118 -9.10 -11.93 4.86
N ALA A 119 -8.94 -13.20 5.22
CA ALA A 119 -9.64 -14.30 4.56
C ALA A 119 -11.17 -14.15 4.62
N ASP A 120 -11.70 -13.66 5.75
CA ASP A 120 -13.14 -13.46 5.96
C ASP A 120 -13.73 -12.32 5.10
N GLN A 121 -12.89 -11.41 4.57
CA GLN A 121 -13.33 -10.35 3.64
C GLN A 121 -13.14 -10.74 2.18
N ILE A 122 -12.78 -11.99 1.87
CA ILE A 122 -12.59 -12.48 0.51
C ILE A 122 -13.63 -13.55 0.21
N GLN A 123 -14.52 -13.26 -0.74
CA GLN A 123 -15.53 -14.20 -1.23
C GLN A 123 -15.40 -14.35 -2.74
N ASP A 124 -15.31 -15.58 -3.24
CA ASP A 124 -15.17 -15.87 -4.68
C ASP A 124 -14.03 -15.09 -5.35
N ASN A 125 -12.92 -14.94 -4.61
CA ASN A 125 -11.74 -14.16 -5.01
C ASN A 125 -12.00 -12.66 -5.18
N THR A 126 -13.09 -12.15 -4.63
CA THR A 126 -13.47 -10.73 -4.62
C THR A 126 -13.51 -10.22 -3.20
N LEU A 127 -13.08 -8.98 -3.03
CA LEU A 127 -13.10 -8.30 -1.74
C LEU A 127 -14.50 -7.81 -1.38
N THR A 128 -14.97 -8.09 -0.17
CA THR A 128 -16.34 -7.75 0.29
C THR A 128 -16.42 -6.48 1.13
N SER A 129 -15.29 -5.81 1.37
CA SER A 129 -15.22 -4.53 2.10
C SER A 129 -13.88 -3.85 1.85
N ASP A 130 -13.81 -2.53 1.96
CA ASP A 130 -12.54 -1.81 1.82
C ASP A 130 -11.47 -2.29 2.82
N LEU A 131 -10.21 -2.35 2.36
CA LEU A 131 -9.06 -2.76 3.18
C LEU A 131 -7.92 -1.76 3.09
N GLU A 132 -7.46 -1.31 4.25
CA GLU A 132 -6.30 -0.43 4.34
C GLU A 132 -4.99 -1.22 4.48
N PHE A 133 -4.00 -0.83 3.68
CA PHE A 133 -2.64 -1.37 3.67
C PHE A 133 -1.66 -0.27 4.03
N THR A 134 -0.52 -0.65 4.58
CA THR A 134 0.54 0.28 4.98
C THR A 134 1.27 0.93 3.80
N SER A 135 1.05 0.43 2.57
CA SER A 135 1.64 1.01 1.36
C SER A 135 0.93 0.52 0.09
N PRO A 136 1.07 1.25 -1.04
CA PRO A 136 0.59 0.82 -2.34
C PRO A 136 1.18 -0.53 -2.79
N SER A 137 2.44 -0.81 -2.43
CA SER A 137 3.10 -2.08 -2.75
C SER A 137 2.54 -3.25 -1.96
N ALA A 138 2.18 -3.06 -0.69
CA ALA A 138 1.51 -4.09 0.10
C ALA A 138 0.12 -4.42 -0.46
N ALA A 139 -0.64 -3.39 -0.86
CA ALA A 139 -1.92 -3.53 -1.54
C ALA A 139 -1.80 -4.30 -2.86
N ALA A 140 -0.86 -3.89 -3.74
CA ALA A 140 -0.63 -4.58 -5.01
C ALA A 140 -0.22 -6.04 -4.81
N ALA A 141 0.69 -6.29 -3.86
CA ALA A 141 1.19 -7.63 -3.56
C ALA A 141 0.09 -8.57 -3.04
N PHE A 142 -0.84 -8.03 -2.26
CA PHE A 142 -2.03 -8.72 -1.79
C PHE A 142 -2.94 -9.14 -2.95
N LEU A 143 -3.25 -8.22 -3.88
CA LEU A 143 -4.09 -8.51 -5.05
C LEU A 143 -3.46 -9.55 -5.98
N VAL A 144 -2.19 -9.37 -6.36
CA VAL A 144 -1.50 -10.28 -7.31
C VAL A 144 -1.00 -11.58 -6.68
N GLY A 145 -1.09 -11.70 -5.35
CA GLY A 145 -0.68 -12.88 -4.61
C GLY A 145 0.83 -13.13 -4.61
N GLY A 146 1.66 -12.07 -4.61
CA GLY A 146 3.12 -12.18 -4.58
C GLY A 146 3.82 -10.82 -4.56
N ALA A 147 5.14 -10.80 -4.66
CA ALA A 147 5.89 -9.54 -4.68
C ALA A 147 5.45 -8.66 -5.87
N ALA A 148 5.25 -7.37 -5.59
CA ALA A 148 4.73 -6.38 -6.52
C ALA A 148 5.34 -5.00 -6.22
N ASN A 149 5.48 -4.17 -7.24
CA ASN A 149 5.85 -2.77 -7.09
C ASN A 149 4.60 -1.91 -7.30
N GLY A 150 3.98 -1.46 -6.20
CA GLY A 150 2.73 -0.71 -6.24
C GLY A 150 2.86 0.60 -7.01
N ARG A 151 3.99 1.31 -6.85
CA ARG A 151 4.25 2.59 -7.53
C ARG A 151 4.14 2.51 -9.06
N THR A 152 4.40 1.34 -9.64
CA THR A 152 4.35 1.10 -11.10
C THR A 152 3.12 0.31 -11.55
N MET A 153 2.45 -0.39 -10.64
CA MET A 153 1.32 -1.26 -10.98
C MET A 153 -0.03 -0.54 -10.87
N TRP A 154 -0.12 0.42 -9.96
CA TRP A 154 -1.28 1.31 -9.83
C TRP A 154 -1.18 2.41 -10.88
N HIS A 155 -2.25 2.60 -11.66
CA HIS A 155 -2.38 3.66 -12.66
C HIS A 155 -3.60 4.50 -12.35
N LEU A 156 -3.59 5.80 -12.69
CA LEU A 156 -4.77 6.62 -12.56
C LEU A 156 -5.93 6.02 -13.35
N GLN A 157 -7.10 5.95 -12.72
CA GLN A 157 -8.30 5.46 -13.37
C GLN A 157 -8.69 6.34 -14.58
N ASP A 158 -8.54 7.67 -14.44
CA ASP A 158 -8.87 8.64 -15.49
C ASP A 158 -7.79 8.74 -16.57
N GLU A 159 -6.54 8.44 -16.24
CA GLU A 159 -5.39 8.47 -17.15
C GLU A 159 -4.53 7.20 -17.00
N PRO A 160 -4.92 6.07 -17.60
CA PRO A 160 -4.26 4.78 -17.39
C PRO A 160 -2.79 4.71 -17.82
N SER A 161 -2.29 5.68 -18.59
CA SER A 161 -0.86 5.80 -18.92
C SER A 161 -0.02 6.36 -17.79
N THR A 162 -0.64 6.95 -16.77
CA THR A 162 0.05 7.57 -15.64
C THR A 162 0.04 6.62 -14.45
N THR A 163 1.22 6.11 -14.12
CA THR A 163 1.44 5.31 -12.91
C THR A 163 1.34 6.17 -11.65
N LEU A 164 1.08 5.55 -10.50
CA LEU A 164 1.14 6.21 -9.20
C LEU A 164 2.47 6.97 -8.98
N ALA A 165 3.62 6.39 -9.33
CA ALA A 165 4.91 7.06 -9.25
C ALA A 165 4.91 8.40 -10.00
N ALA A 166 4.57 8.34 -11.29
CA ALA A 166 4.57 9.51 -12.18
C ALA A 166 3.57 10.59 -11.74
N TRP A 167 2.50 10.20 -11.06
CA TRP A 167 1.55 11.17 -10.51
C TRP A 167 2.06 11.81 -9.21
N GLU A 168 2.62 11.01 -8.29
CA GLU A 168 3.26 11.52 -7.07
C GLU A 168 4.40 12.50 -7.38
N ASP A 169 5.20 12.21 -8.41
CA ASP A 169 6.31 13.08 -8.83
C ASP A 169 5.78 14.45 -9.33
N ARG A 170 4.66 14.49 -10.06
CA ARG A 170 4.02 15.75 -10.51
C ARG A 170 3.49 16.57 -9.34
N GLU A 171 2.82 15.92 -8.38
CA GLU A 171 2.27 16.57 -7.18
C GLU A 171 3.37 17.20 -6.33
N GLY A 172 4.51 16.51 -6.19
CA GLY A 172 5.69 17.05 -5.50
C GLY A 172 6.27 18.30 -6.18
N ASP A 173 6.44 18.26 -7.50
CA ASP A 173 6.94 19.39 -8.28
C ASP A 173 6.02 20.62 -8.19
N GLU A 174 4.70 20.43 -8.11
CA GLU A 174 3.70 21.51 -7.98
C GLU A 174 3.71 22.13 -6.58
N ALA A 175 3.84 21.31 -5.53
CA ALA A 175 3.97 21.80 -4.16
C ALA A 175 5.23 22.66 -3.97
N ASP A 176 6.35 22.26 -4.58
CA ASP A 176 7.60 23.02 -4.56
C ASP A 176 7.46 24.36 -5.29
N GLN A 177 6.72 24.43 -6.39
CA GLN A 177 6.50 25.68 -7.15
C GLN A 177 5.60 26.67 -6.40
N GLN A 178 4.59 26.19 -5.67
CA GLN A 178 3.69 27.02 -4.86
C GLN A 178 4.41 27.62 -3.63
N ALA A 179 5.40 26.92 -3.08
CA ALA A 179 6.21 27.39 -1.94
C ALA A 179 7.19 28.53 -2.29
N VAL A 180 7.45 28.78 -3.57
CA VAL A 180 8.45 29.76 -4.05
C VAL A 180 7.84 31.13 -4.39
N LEU A 181 6.51 31.28 -4.44
CA LEU A 181 5.89 32.59 -4.68
C LEU A 181 5.99 33.49 -3.43
N PRO A 182 6.72 34.62 -3.46
CA PRO A 182 6.67 35.57 -2.36
C PRO A 182 5.27 36.21 -2.30
N GLU A 183 4.68 36.25 -1.10
CA GLU A 183 3.43 36.98 -0.90
C GLU A 183 3.56 38.42 -1.40
N PRO A 184 2.55 38.95 -2.14
CA PRO A 184 2.60 40.32 -2.62
C PRO A 184 2.74 41.26 -1.40
N PRO A 185 3.56 42.32 -1.49
CA PRO A 185 3.77 43.21 -0.36
C PRO A 185 2.42 43.79 0.07
N GLU A 186 2.06 43.57 1.34
CA GLU A 186 0.96 44.27 1.98
C GLU A 186 1.19 45.77 1.76
N THR A 187 0.34 46.37 0.93
CA THR A 187 0.46 47.77 0.57
C THR A 187 -0.03 48.59 1.77
N PRO A 188 0.73 49.62 2.21
CA PRO A 188 0.49 50.30 3.48
C PRO A 188 -0.81 51.12 3.55
#